data_AF-A0A956DLB3-F1
#
_entry.id   AF-A0A956DLB3-F1
#
_cell.length_a   1.000
_cell.length_b   1.000
_cell.length_c   1.000
_cell.angle_alpha   90.00
_cell.angle_beta   90.00
_cell.angle_gamma   90.00
#
_symmetry.space_group_name_H-M   'P 1'
#
loop_
_entity.id
_entity.type
_entity.pdbx_description
1 polymer ?
#
loop_
_entity_poly.entity_id
_entity_poly.type
_entity_poly.pdbx_seq_one_letter_code
_entity_poly.pdbx_strand_id
1 'polypeptide(L)'
;MAPRPILPLALATLLLGGACDPKAEERSDNRGRVTSGSKQRADVPGEAQGLRLSLPGPEWKVLAGEDAAALCDGAVLAAMSPTATGTVHLRPLEGSLGDHLTALAEGLHLAESAITLGAPETDGAGRPRQVVTLTGKLGDTPLQVTGRAVVQDAVVVEALAWAPSDTPGEALTAFLDALEVTSPPGALPPASPSRQDVGVGEDQSLRKGRYRDFALALELSVPEGWEASLGPAAERLHELARLHLHHAEHQLHLVLLGEPAASDWNTASHHEAVRAGMQARVGLSAASAESRKIGDVDALVSEGQAGARSYRVYTALHNEMGLQLVAWTTKGGLEPHREALDGLAAGFALPPALAAVEATTSTFADHRLGYGMSLPTGWRRSDATSETLAHRGTFVRWEKDGRLIAVLGLAPRGPEPRRRWTLMLLEQLLREAMVDRTRGLPVVSQTKLADRPAVRVSWHAPMQQVNATLLEEEGVVYAVVTADHGGEAESLAERGFSLLP
;
A
#
# COMPACT_ATOMS: atom_id res chain seq x y z
N MET A 1 -19.47 -27.72 25.45
CA MET A 1 -19.47 -26.29 25.07
C MET A 1 -18.89 -26.18 23.67
N ALA A 2 -19.68 -25.76 22.69
CA ALA A 2 -19.18 -25.52 21.34
C ALA A 2 -18.36 -24.22 21.30
N PRO A 3 -17.22 -24.16 20.59
CA PRO A 3 -16.49 -22.92 20.43
C PRO A 3 -17.34 -21.96 19.58
N ARG A 4 -17.56 -20.75 20.10
CA ARG A 4 -18.24 -19.67 19.36
C ARG A 4 -17.30 -19.12 18.28
N PRO A 5 -17.75 -18.97 17.02
CA PRO A 5 -17.02 -18.19 16.04
C PRO A 5 -17.39 -16.72 16.26
N ILE A 6 -16.49 -15.95 16.88
CA ILE A 6 -16.56 -14.48 16.91
C ILE A 6 -15.22 -13.99 16.39
N LEU A 7 -15.04 -13.98 15.07
CA LEU A 7 -13.88 -13.42 14.37
C LEU A 7 -14.21 -13.47 12.86
N PRO A 8 -14.82 -12.42 12.27
CA PRO A 8 -14.07 -11.75 11.20
C PRO A 8 -14.37 -10.24 10.98
N LEU A 9 -15.37 -9.63 11.64
CA LEU A 9 -15.90 -8.34 11.16
C LEU A 9 -15.08 -7.10 11.57
N ALA A 10 -14.36 -7.15 12.70
CA ALA A 10 -13.60 -6.00 13.22
C ALA A 10 -12.21 -5.83 12.57
N LEU A 11 -11.68 -6.89 11.93
CA LEU A 11 -10.35 -6.89 11.32
C LEU A 11 -10.39 -6.38 9.85
N ALA A 12 -11.52 -6.55 9.16
CA ALA A 12 -11.69 -6.14 7.76
C ALA A 12 -11.64 -4.62 7.56
N THR A 13 -12.16 -3.84 8.51
CA THR A 13 -12.27 -2.38 8.39
C THR A 13 -10.94 -1.65 8.63
N LEU A 14 -10.07 -2.19 9.47
CA LEU A 14 -8.73 -1.64 9.76
C LEU A 14 -7.69 -1.98 8.68
N LEU A 15 -7.94 -3.03 7.88
CA LEU A 15 -7.01 -3.49 6.85
C LEU A 15 -7.28 -2.84 5.49
N LEU A 16 -8.47 -2.33 5.17
CA LEU A 16 -8.81 -1.92 3.80
C LEU A 16 -8.55 -0.44 3.41
N GLY A 17 -8.20 0.46 4.35
CA GLY A 17 -8.09 1.89 4.06
C GLY A 17 -6.68 2.38 3.69
N GLY A 18 -6.31 2.30 2.41
CA GLY A 18 -5.20 3.08 1.83
C GLY A 18 -5.64 4.44 1.27
N ALA A 19 -6.84 4.88 1.62
CA ALA A 19 -7.39 6.20 1.29
C ALA A 19 -7.99 6.76 2.59
N CYS A 20 -7.79 8.07 2.79
CA CYS A 20 -7.92 8.80 4.07
C CYS A 20 -9.01 8.24 5.02
N ASP A 21 -8.67 7.94 6.29
CA ASP A 21 -9.60 7.36 7.28
C ASP A 21 -10.60 8.41 7.81
N PRO A 22 -11.90 8.35 7.45
CA PRO A 22 -12.90 9.31 7.90
C PRO A 22 -13.51 8.96 9.27
N LYS A 23 -13.11 7.84 9.90
CA LYS A 23 -13.68 7.37 11.19
C LYS A 23 -12.79 7.61 12.41
N ALA A 24 -11.79 8.49 12.29
CA ALA A 24 -10.91 8.87 13.41
C ALA A 24 -11.67 9.45 14.63
N GLU A 25 -12.96 9.78 14.49
CA GLU A 25 -13.73 10.54 15.46
C GLU A 25 -14.66 9.74 16.39
N GLU A 26 -15.01 8.49 16.06
CA GLU A 26 -15.93 7.69 16.91
C GLU A 26 -15.31 7.21 18.24
N ARG A 27 -14.05 7.61 18.52
CA ARG A 27 -13.41 7.44 19.84
C ARG A 27 -13.59 8.69 20.72
N SER A 28 -14.83 9.16 20.88
CA SER A 28 -15.16 10.31 21.73
C SER A 28 -15.62 9.89 23.13
N ASP A 29 -14.65 9.50 23.97
CA ASP A 29 -14.73 9.75 25.42
C ASP A 29 -13.37 10.14 26.04
N ASN A 30 -12.43 10.58 25.18
CA ASN A 30 -11.12 11.09 25.59
C ASN A 30 -11.01 12.59 25.28
N ARG A 31 -11.66 13.43 26.08
CA ARG A 31 -11.48 14.91 26.07
C ARG A 31 -10.07 15.39 26.47
N GLY A 32 -9.02 14.60 26.23
CA GLY A 32 -7.64 15.00 26.56
C GLY A 32 -6.53 14.11 26.02
N ARG A 33 -6.79 13.21 25.06
CA ARG A 33 -5.75 12.30 24.54
C ARG A 33 -5.86 12.09 23.03
N VAL A 34 -5.42 13.08 22.26
CA VAL A 34 -4.71 12.81 21.00
C VAL A 34 -3.28 13.32 21.19
N THR A 35 -2.43 12.33 21.49
CA THR A 35 -0.96 12.28 21.59
C THR A 35 -0.27 13.35 22.46
N SER A 36 0.38 12.89 23.54
CA SER A 36 1.36 13.64 24.36
C SER A 36 2.66 14.01 23.61
N GLY A 37 2.60 14.12 22.28
CA GLY A 37 3.73 14.34 21.38
C GLY A 37 3.52 15.46 20.36
N SER A 38 2.28 15.87 20.07
CA SER A 38 2.04 17.04 19.23
C SER A 38 2.40 18.31 20.03
N LYS A 39 3.44 19.02 19.60
CA LYS A 39 3.87 20.31 20.21
C LYS A 39 3.04 21.49 19.69
N GLN A 40 2.19 21.30 18.69
CA GLN A 40 1.39 22.38 18.11
C GLN A 40 0.08 22.55 18.89
N ARG A 41 -0.15 23.78 19.36
CA ARG A 41 -1.45 24.18 19.92
C ARG A 41 -2.50 24.15 18.82
N ALA A 42 -3.73 23.81 19.18
CA ALA A 42 -4.89 23.73 18.28
C ALA A 42 -5.17 25.03 17.50
N ASP A 43 -4.62 26.16 17.95
CA ASP A 43 -4.95 27.50 17.45
C ASP A 43 -3.87 28.11 16.53
N VAL A 44 -2.90 27.34 16.04
CA VAL A 44 -1.78 27.86 15.24
C VAL A 44 -1.96 27.51 13.77
N PRO A 45 -1.89 28.50 12.84
CA PRO A 45 -1.85 28.24 11.41
C PRO A 45 -0.75 27.23 11.04
N GLY A 46 -1.05 26.35 10.10
CA GLY A 46 -0.05 25.45 9.52
C GLY A 46 0.68 26.14 8.37
N GLU A 47 2.00 26.03 8.33
CA GLU A 47 2.81 26.51 7.19
C GLU A 47 3.69 25.37 6.69
N ALA A 48 3.66 25.14 5.38
CA ALA A 48 4.51 24.15 4.72
C ALA A 48 4.74 24.55 3.26
N GLN A 49 6.01 24.57 2.83
CA GLN A 49 6.37 24.66 1.40
C GLN A 49 5.68 25.80 0.65
N GLY A 50 5.68 27.01 1.22
CA GLY A 50 5.06 28.19 0.60
C GLY A 50 3.53 28.22 0.64
N LEU A 51 2.92 27.28 1.36
CA LEU A 51 1.50 27.26 1.68
C LEU A 51 1.27 27.65 3.14
N ARG A 52 0.16 28.34 3.39
CA ARG A 52 -0.35 28.62 4.72
C ARG A 52 -1.81 28.18 4.79
N LEU A 53 -2.11 27.33 5.76
CA LEU A 53 -3.48 26.95 6.09
C LEU A 53 -3.86 27.64 7.40
N SER A 54 -4.64 28.71 7.28
CA SER A 54 -5.28 29.36 8.42
C SER A 54 -6.33 28.43 9.03
N LEU A 55 -6.81 28.75 10.24
CA LEU A 55 -7.90 27.99 10.85
C LEU A 55 -9.19 28.16 10.03
N PRO A 56 -9.77 27.10 9.44
CA PRO A 56 -11.02 27.21 8.69
C PRO A 56 -12.21 27.64 9.54
N GLY A 57 -12.17 27.36 10.85
CA GLY A 57 -13.21 27.72 11.79
C GLY A 57 -12.84 27.31 13.22
N PRO A 58 -13.68 27.62 14.22
CA PRO A 58 -13.35 27.45 15.64
C PRO A 58 -13.24 25.98 16.08
N GLU A 59 -13.84 25.05 15.34
CA GLU A 59 -13.80 23.60 15.63
C GLU A 59 -12.76 22.84 14.81
N TRP A 60 -12.01 23.55 13.97
CA TRP A 60 -11.00 22.94 13.13
C TRP A 60 -9.65 22.88 13.83
N LYS A 61 -8.95 21.76 13.64
CA LYS A 61 -7.57 21.56 14.03
C LYS A 61 -6.71 21.43 12.78
N VAL A 62 -5.70 22.28 12.66
CA VAL A 62 -4.73 22.23 11.55
C VAL A 62 -3.57 21.30 11.89
N LEU A 63 -3.12 20.53 10.90
CA LEU A 63 -2.02 19.58 10.94
C LEU A 63 -1.02 19.93 9.83
N ALA A 64 0.27 19.67 10.07
CA ALA A 64 1.33 19.91 9.10
C ALA A 64 2.39 18.79 9.15
N GLY A 65 3.12 18.62 8.05
CA GLY A 65 4.23 17.66 7.98
C GLY A 65 3.77 16.22 8.23
N GLU A 66 4.44 15.52 9.15
CA GLU A 66 4.13 14.11 9.44
C GLU A 66 2.69 13.89 9.94
N ASP A 67 2.13 14.84 10.70
CA ASP A 67 0.75 14.74 11.20
C ASP A 67 -0.27 14.87 10.04
N ALA A 68 0.04 15.67 9.02
CA ALA A 68 -0.80 15.78 7.82
C ALA A 68 -0.68 14.52 6.95
N ALA A 69 0.54 14.04 6.72
CA ALA A 69 0.81 12.83 5.96
C ALA A 69 0.21 11.57 6.62
N ALA A 70 0.11 11.54 7.95
CA ALA A 70 -0.57 10.48 8.68
C ALA A 70 -2.09 10.49 8.46
N LEU A 71 -2.70 11.65 8.21
CA LEU A 71 -4.12 11.75 7.90
C LEU A 71 -4.43 11.31 6.47
N CYS A 72 -3.62 11.76 5.52
CA CYS A 72 -3.68 11.27 4.15
C CYS A 72 -2.31 11.32 3.51
N ASP A 73 -1.91 10.20 2.90
CA ASP A 73 -0.57 10.03 2.36
C ASP A 73 -0.26 11.11 1.30
N GLY A 74 0.94 11.68 1.37
CA GLY A 74 1.36 12.80 0.52
C GLY A 74 0.82 14.18 0.91
N ALA A 75 -0.09 14.31 1.88
CA ALA A 75 -0.60 15.61 2.30
C ALA A 75 0.49 16.43 3.02
N VAL A 76 0.71 17.67 2.57
CA VAL A 76 1.67 18.60 3.18
C VAL A 76 1.04 19.43 4.30
N LEU A 77 -0.27 19.67 4.20
CA LEU A 77 -1.11 20.31 5.21
C LEU A 77 -2.43 19.56 5.29
N ALA A 78 -3.05 19.54 6.46
CA ALA A 78 -4.40 19.02 6.63
C ALA A 78 -5.14 19.79 7.72
N ALA A 79 -6.46 19.65 7.76
CA ALA A 79 -7.25 20.08 8.89
C ALA A 79 -8.45 19.14 9.11
N MET A 80 -8.91 19.06 10.35
CA MET A 80 -10.04 18.22 10.72
C MET A 80 -10.95 18.92 11.73
N SER A 81 -12.25 18.64 11.65
CA SER A 81 -13.29 19.07 12.57
C SER A 81 -14.24 17.89 12.86
N PRO A 82 -15.17 18.04 13.83
CA PRO A 82 -16.26 17.08 14.14
C PRO A 82 -17.09 16.55 12.97
N THR A 83 -17.03 17.21 11.82
CA THR A 83 -17.91 16.92 10.69
C THR A 83 -17.21 16.95 9.35
N ALA A 84 -15.96 17.41 9.29
CA ALA A 84 -15.26 17.60 8.02
C ALA A 84 -13.76 17.34 8.15
N THR A 85 -13.16 16.87 7.07
CA THR A 85 -11.71 16.73 6.95
C THR A 85 -11.26 17.38 5.67
N GLY A 86 -10.09 18.01 5.69
CA GLY A 86 -9.47 18.56 4.51
C GLY A 86 -7.96 18.30 4.45
N THR A 87 -7.44 18.17 3.23
CA THR A 87 -6.02 17.90 2.96
C THR A 87 -5.54 18.78 1.81
N VAL A 88 -4.24 19.07 1.82
CA VAL A 88 -3.57 19.84 0.78
C VAL A 88 -2.36 19.06 0.28
N HIS A 89 -2.26 18.92 -1.04
CA HIS A 89 -1.22 18.20 -1.76
C HIS A 89 -0.51 19.14 -2.73
N LEU A 90 0.74 18.80 -3.04
CA LEU A 90 1.54 19.49 -4.05
C LEU A 90 1.95 18.48 -5.12
N ARG A 91 1.63 18.76 -6.38
CA ARG A 91 1.95 17.88 -7.52
C ARG A 91 2.62 18.65 -8.65
N PRO A 92 3.46 18.03 -9.48
CA PRO A 92 3.89 18.64 -10.74
C PRO A 92 2.68 18.85 -11.67
N LEU A 93 2.69 19.94 -12.43
CA LEU A 93 1.66 20.20 -13.45
C LEU A 93 1.85 19.27 -14.65
N GLU A 94 1.13 18.16 -14.63
CA GLU A 94 1.03 17.21 -15.75
C GLU A 94 -0.38 17.24 -16.35
N GLY A 95 -0.55 17.72 -17.59
CA GLY A 95 -1.88 17.82 -18.20
C GLY A 95 -2.69 19.05 -17.74
N SER A 96 -4.02 18.95 -17.74
CA SER A 96 -4.93 20.04 -17.36
C SER A 96 -5.30 19.99 -15.87
N LEU A 97 -5.72 21.11 -15.29
CA LEU A 97 -6.25 21.15 -13.90
C LEU A 97 -7.43 20.19 -13.71
N GLY A 98 -8.25 20.00 -14.74
CA GLY A 98 -9.36 19.07 -14.72
C GLY A 98 -8.90 17.62 -14.59
N ASP A 99 -7.81 17.25 -15.25
CA ASP A 99 -7.22 15.90 -15.17
C ASP A 99 -6.72 15.61 -13.75
N HIS A 100 -6.04 16.58 -13.11
CA HIS A 100 -5.58 16.47 -11.72
C HIS A 100 -6.75 16.28 -10.75
N LEU A 101 -7.77 17.14 -10.83
CA LEU A 101 -8.95 17.06 -9.98
C LEU A 101 -9.76 15.77 -10.22
N THR A 102 -9.79 15.26 -11.45
CA THR A 102 -10.46 14.00 -11.78
C THR A 102 -9.68 12.80 -11.27
N ALA A 103 -8.36 12.77 -11.45
CA ALA A 103 -7.52 11.70 -10.90
C ALA A 103 -7.61 11.65 -9.36
N LEU A 104 -7.64 12.83 -8.73
CA LEU A 104 -7.80 12.98 -7.30
C LEU A 104 -9.19 12.53 -6.82
N ALA A 105 -10.24 12.86 -7.59
CA ALA A 105 -11.61 12.37 -7.38
C ALA A 105 -11.71 10.84 -7.42
N GLU A 106 -11.14 10.25 -8.47
CA GLU A 106 -11.14 8.80 -8.71
C GLU A 106 -10.37 8.05 -7.61
N GLY A 107 -9.31 8.66 -7.06
CA GLY A 107 -8.55 8.13 -5.94
C GLY A 107 -9.35 7.98 -4.63
N LEU A 108 -10.49 8.66 -4.48
CA LEU A 108 -11.35 8.54 -3.30
C LEU A 108 -12.23 7.29 -3.31
N HIS A 109 -12.29 6.56 -4.43
CA HIS A 109 -13.03 5.29 -4.57
C HIS A 109 -14.51 5.34 -4.08
N LEU A 110 -15.19 6.46 -4.32
CA LEU A 110 -16.60 6.62 -3.94
C LEU A 110 -17.52 5.82 -4.87
N ALA A 111 -18.41 5.00 -4.31
CA ALA A 111 -19.47 4.36 -5.06
C ALA A 111 -20.56 5.38 -5.43
N GLU A 112 -21.28 5.13 -6.53
CA GLU A 112 -22.39 5.99 -7.00
C GLU A 112 -21.99 7.47 -7.15
N SER A 113 -20.75 7.75 -7.56
CA SER A 113 -20.21 9.10 -7.58
C SER A 113 -20.75 9.93 -8.74
N ALA A 114 -21.14 11.17 -8.45
CA ALA A 114 -21.34 12.23 -9.43
C ALA A 114 -20.22 13.28 -9.28
N ILE A 115 -19.52 13.56 -10.38
CA ILE A 115 -18.44 14.56 -10.42
C ILE A 115 -18.91 15.75 -11.23
N THR A 116 -18.84 16.94 -10.62
CA THR A 116 -19.09 18.21 -11.30
C THR A 116 -17.81 19.02 -11.30
N LEU A 117 -17.20 19.20 -12.47
CA LEU A 117 -16.07 20.11 -12.66
C LEU A 117 -16.60 21.52 -12.94
N GLY A 118 -16.15 22.47 -12.14
CA GLY A 118 -16.36 23.90 -12.41
C GLY A 118 -15.59 24.34 -13.65
N ALA A 119 -16.00 25.47 -14.22
CA ALA A 119 -15.24 26.10 -15.29
C ALA A 119 -13.85 26.51 -14.76
N PRO A 120 -12.80 26.47 -15.60
CA PRO A 120 -11.52 27.08 -15.25
C PRO A 120 -11.70 28.57 -14.98
N GLU A 121 -11.13 29.04 -13.88
CA GLU A 121 -11.18 30.42 -13.41
C GLU A 121 -9.77 30.94 -13.13
N THR A 122 -9.67 32.20 -12.73
CA THR A 122 -8.44 32.75 -12.14
C THR A 122 -8.73 33.18 -10.70
N ASP A 123 -7.75 33.00 -9.81
CA ASP A 123 -7.86 33.49 -8.44
C ASP A 123 -7.56 34.99 -8.35
N GLY A 124 -7.63 35.56 -7.13
CA GLY A 124 -7.34 36.99 -6.91
C GLY A 124 -5.91 37.42 -7.25
N ALA A 125 -4.98 36.47 -7.41
CA ALA A 125 -3.61 36.70 -7.85
C ALA A 125 -3.41 36.43 -9.36
N GLY A 126 -4.48 36.14 -10.11
CA GLY A 126 -4.43 35.84 -11.54
C GLY A 126 -3.97 34.42 -11.87
N ARG A 127 -3.86 33.52 -10.88
CA ARG A 127 -3.42 32.14 -11.10
C ARG A 127 -4.58 31.29 -11.62
N PRO A 128 -4.37 30.39 -12.61
CA PRO A 128 -5.39 29.44 -13.03
C PRO A 128 -5.86 28.59 -11.84
N ARG A 129 -7.17 28.53 -11.66
CA ARG A 129 -7.82 27.70 -10.64
C ARG A 129 -8.97 26.92 -11.24
N GLN A 130 -9.26 25.76 -10.66
CA GLN A 130 -10.48 25.01 -10.99
C GLN A 130 -11.03 24.39 -9.71
N VAL A 131 -12.35 24.30 -9.62
CA VAL A 131 -13.07 23.69 -8.50
C VAL A 131 -13.73 22.41 -8.99
N VAL A 132 -13.75 21.40 -8.13
CA VAL A 132 -14.49 20.16 -8.35
C VAL A 132 -15.43 19.93 -7.16
N THR A 133 -16.67 19.54 -7.44
CA THR A 133 -17.59 19.07 -6.42
C THR A 133 -17.98 17.64 -6.73
N LEU A 134 -17.94 16.80 -5.71
CA LEU A 134 -18.20 15.37 -5.82
C LEU A 134 -19.22 14.97 -4.77
N THR A 135 -20.15 14.12 -5.15
CA THR A 135 -21.04 13.44 -4.20
C THR A 135 -20.99 11.95 -4.49
N GLY A 136 -20.92 11.12 -3.46
CA GLY A 136 -20.90 9.67 -3.62
C GLY A 136 -21.05 8.97 -2.28
N LYS A 137 -20.74 7.68 -2.23
CA LYS A 137 -20.78 6.88 -1.01
C LYS A 137 -19.43 6.25 -0.71
N LEU A 138 -19.02 6.32 0.55
CA LEU A 138 -17.92 5.50 1.06
C LEU A 138 -18.52 4.41 1.95
N GLY A 139 -18.58 3.19 1.43
CA GLY A 139 -19.43 2.14 2.00
C GLY A 139 -20.90 2.56 1.93
N ASP A 140 -21.58 2.58 3.07
CA ASP A 140 -22.98 3.02 3.18
C ASP A 140 -23.13 4.52 3.54
N THR A 141 -22.02 5.24 3.75
CA THR A 141 -22.05 6.63 4.19
C THR A 141 -22.04 7.57 2.99
N PRO A 142 -23.09 8.40 2.79
CA PRO A 142 -23.10 9.41 1.76
C PRO A 142 -22.12 10.53 2.12
N LEU A 143 -21.24 10.86 1.19
CA LEU A 143 -20.22 11.89 1.33
C LEU A 143 -20.42 12.99 0.28
N GLN A 144 -20.16 14.21 0.70
CA GLN A 144 -19.89 15.34 -0.17
C GLN A 144 -18.41 15.69 -0.07
N VAL A 145 -17.81 15.95 -1.22
CA VAL A 145 -16.41 16.35 -1.33
C VAL A 145 -16.37 17.62 -2.19
N THR A 146 -15.50 18.55 -1.82
CA THR A 146 -15.21 19.75 -2.61
C THR A 146 -13.70 19.91 -2.71
N GLY A 147 -13.19 20.08 -3.93
CA GLY A 147 -11.78 20.25 -4.21
C GLY A 147 -11.49 21.54 -4.97
N ARG A 148 -10.28 22.07 -4.82
CA ARG A 148 -9.75 23.20 -5.57
C ARG A 148 -8.31 22.91 -5.98
N ALA A 149 -8.00 23.07 -7.25
CA ALA A 149 -6.64 23.04 -7.76
C ALA A 149 -6.22 24.43 -8.24
N VAL A 150 -5.00 24.85 -7.89
CA VAL A 150 -4.40 26.14 -8.30
C VAL A 150 -3.02 25.89 -8.88
N VAL A 151 -2.70 26.49 -10.02
CA VAL A 151 -1.36 26.39 -10.64
C VAL A 151 -0.45 27.52 -10.16
N GLN A 152 0.76 27.16 -9.74
CA GLN A 152 1.84 28.10 -9.46
C GLN A 152 3.20 27.52 -9.87
N ASP A 153 3.92 28.21 -10.76
CA ASP A 153 5.30 27.87 -11.16
C ASP A 153 5.51 26.38 -11.52
N ALA A 154 4.60 25.83 -12.33
CA ALA A 154 4.53 24.42 -12.74
C ALA A 154 4.20 23.39 -11.64
N VAL A 155 3.72 23.85 -10.49
CA VAL A 155 3.17 23.02 -9.41
C VAL A 155 1.66 23.24 -9.32
N VAL A 156 0.92 22.16 -9.12
CA VAL A 156 -0.51 22.16 -8.78
C VAL A 156 -0.63 22.04 -7.27
N VAL A 157 -1.27 23.03 -6.66
CA VAL A 157 -1.72 22.97 -5.27
C VAL A 157 -3.13 22.40 -5.27
N GLU A 158 -3.30 21.18 -4.78
CA GLU A 158 -4.60 20.50 -4.71
C GLU A 158 -5.10 20.53 -3.27
N ALA A 159 -6.25 21.16 -3.04
CA ALA A 159 -6.94 21.13 -1.76
C ALA A 159 -8.23 20.33 -1.90
N LEU A 160 -8.46 19.39 -1.00
CA LEU A 160 -9.70 18.61 -0.92
C LEU A 160 -10.29 18.73 0.47
N ALA A 161 -11.61 18.87 0.56
CA ALA A 161 -12.36 18.75 1.79
C ALA A 161 -13.53 17.79 1.59
N TRP A 162 -13.80 16.93 2.57
CA TRP A 162 -14.94 16.01 2.56
C TRP A 162 -15.66 15.95 3.90
N ALA A 163 -16.96 15.66 3.82
CA ALA A 163 -17.86 15.55 4.96
C ALA A 163 -19.05 14.62 4.61
N PRO A 164 -19.77 14.09 5.60
CA PRO A 164 -21.09 13.51 5.38
C PRO A 164 -22.02 14.45 4.59
N SER A 165 -22.84 13.92 3.69
CA SER A 165 -23.67 14.75 2.79
C SER A 165 -24.72 15.63 3.48
N ASP A 166 -25.01 15.39 4.76
CA ASP A 166 -25.87 16.24 5.60
C ASP A 166 -25.11 17.40 6.27
N THR A 167 -23.78 17.42 6.15
CA THR A 167 -22.94 18.52 6.63
C THR A 167 -23.12 19.73 5.72
N PRO A 168 -23.32 20.94 6.27
CA PRO A 168 -23.40 22.15 5.47
C PRO A 168 -22.16 22.34 4.59
N GLY A 169 -22.36 22.53 3.28
CA GLY A 169 -21.26 22.72 2.33
C GLY A 169 -20.35 23.92 2.66
N GLU A 170 -20.83 24.87 3.47
CA GLU A 170 -20.04 25.98 4.00
C GLU A 170 -18.80 25.52 4.78
N ALA A 171 -18.87 24.39 5.50
CA ALA A 171 -17.72 23.85 6.22
C ALA A 171 -16.60 23.42 5.26
N LEU A 172 -16.96 22.79 4.14
CA LEU A 172 -16.02 22.37 3.10
C LEU A 172 -15.39 23.58 2.40
N THR A 173 -16.21 24.58 2.08
CA THR A 173 -15.74 25.83 1.47
C THR A 173 -14.82 26.60 2.40
N ALA A 174 -15.13 26.65 3.70
CA ALA A 174 -14.30 27.33 4.70
C ALA A 174 -12.87 26.75 4.77
N PHE A 175 -12.71 25.44 4.62
CA PHE A 175 -11.38 24.81 4.51
C PHE A 175 -10.62 25.31 3.29
N LEU A 176 -11.27 25.34 2.13
CA LEU A 176 -10.64 25.80 0.89
C LEU A 176 -10.28 27.29 1.00
N ASP A 177 -11.15 28.12 1.55
CA ASP A 177 -10.91 29.57 1.69
C ASP A 177 -9.81 29.90 2.69
N ALA A 178 -9.56 29.02 3.67
CA ALA A 178 -8.48 29.19 4.63
C ALA A 178 -7.08 28.86 4.07
N LEU A 179 -7.00 28.24 2.89
CA LEU A 179 -5.73 27.94 2.22
C LEU A 179 -5.23 29.14 1.42
N GLU A 180 -4.07 29.63 1.79
CA GLU A 180 -3.32 30.68 1.11
C GLU A 180 -2.02 30.10 0.53
N VAL A 181 -1.72 30.46 -0.72
CA VAL A 181 -0.42 30.18 -1.33
C VAL A 181 0.43 31.45 -1.21
N THR A 182 1.34 31.47 -0.23
CA THR A 182 2.06 32.66 0.25
C THR A 182 3.35 32.95 -0.50
N SER A 183 3.96 31.92 -1.10
CA SER A 183 5.15 32.02 -1.94
C SER A 183 5.13 30.91 -2.99
N PRO A 184 5.95 30.98 -4.06
CA PRO A 184 6.21 29.83 -4.92
C PRO A 184 6.47 28.61 -4.03
N PRO A 185 5.71 27.51 -4.19
CA PRO A 185 6.03 26.32 -3.43
C PRO A 185 7.50 26.01 -3.70
N GLY A 186 8.28 25.86 -2.62
CA GLY A 186 9.69 25.50 -2.75
C GLY A 186 9.82 24.27 -3.63
N ALA A 187 10.99 24.05 -4.23
CA ALA A 187 11.26 22.86 -5.05
C ALA A 187 10.58 21.66 -4.39
N LEU A 188 9.63 21.03 -5.11
CA LEU A 188 8.83 19.92 -4.59
C LEU A 188 9.80 19.02 -3.83
N PRO A 189 9.52 18.66 -2.56
CA PRO A 189 10.36 17.67 -1.90
C PRO A 189 10.50 16.54 -2.90
N PRO A 190 11.74 16.11 -3.26
CA PRO A 190 11.92 15.03 -4.22
C PRO A 190 10.98 13.95 -3.74
N ALA A 191 10.00 13.56 -4.58
CA ALA A 191 8.90 12.68 -4.19
C ALA A 191 9.51 11.61 -3.30
N SER A 192 9.22 11.68 -1.99
CA SER A 192 10.08 11.09 -0.93
C SER A 192 10.61 9.79 -1.47
N PRO A 193 11.93 9.66 -1.73
CA PRO A 193 12.49 8.71 -2.70
C PRO A 193 11.74 7.44 -2.49
N SER A 194 10.82 7.12 -3.42
CA SER A 194 9.74 6.17 -3.14
C SER A 194 10.43 5.00 -2.51
N ARG A 195 10.15 4.80 -1.21
CA ARG A 195 10.72 3.64 -0.54
C ARG A 195 10.23 2.52 -1.44
N GLN A 196 11.16 1.72 -1.97
CA GLN A 196 10.80 0.49 -2.65
C GLN A 196 9.97 -0.28 -1.62
N ASP A 197 8.66 -0.08 -1.71
CA ASP A 197 7.80 -0.31 -0.57
C ASP A 197 7.74 -1.81 -0.43
N VAL A 198 7.85 -2.25 0.81
CA VAL A 198 7.71 -3.65 1.12
C VAL A 198 6.28 -4.02 0.78
N GLY A 199 6.13 -4.69 -0.35
CA GLY A 199 4.84 -5.08 -0.90
C GLY A 199 4.70 -6.58 -0.75
N VAL A 200 3.60 -7.01 -0.15
CA VAL A 200 3.21 -8.42 -0.17
C VAL A 200 1.80 -8.48 -0.72
N GLY A 201 1.61 -9.34 -1.69
CA GLY A 201 0.30 -9.74 -2.20
C GLY A 201 0.00 -11.19 -1.84
N GLU A 202 -1.08 -11.74 -2.38
CA GLU A 202 -1.41 -13.16 -2.18
C GLU A 202 -0.27 -14.08 -2.65
N ASP A 203 0.21 -13.85 -3.88
CA ASP A 203 1.31 -14.58 -4.50
C ASP A 203 2.47 -13.67 -4.91
N GLN A 204 2.57 -12.45 -4.36
CA GLN A 204 3.66 -11.53 -4.67
C GLN A 204 4.46 -11.12 -3.44
N SER A 205 5.74 -10.83 -3.68
CA SER A 205 6.64 -10.22 -2.70
C SER A 205 7.50 -9.18 -3.41
N LEU A 206 7.65 -8.01 -2.80
CA LEU A 206 8.62 -6.99 -3.14
C LEU A 206 9.36 -6.65 -1.86
N ARG A 207 10.59 -7.16 -1.72
CA ARG A 207 11.44 -6.96 -0.54
C ARG A 207 12.86 -6.70 -0.98
N LYS A 208 13.52 -5.68 -0.41
CA LYS A 208 14.90 -5.29 -0.74
C LYS A 208 15.14 -5.10 -2.25
N GLY A 209 14.18 -4.50 -2.95
CA GLY A 209 14.25 -4.33 -4.40
C GLY A 209 14.17 -5.64 -5.20
N ARG A 210 13.80 -6.76 -4.58
CA ARG A 210 13.52 -8.02 -5.28
C ARG A 210 12.04 -8.28 -5.32
N TYR A 211 11.49 -8.32 -6.52
CA TYR A 211 10.15 -8.77 -6.81
C TYR A 211 10.14 -10.29 -7.05
N ARG A 212 9.14 -10.98 -6.51
CA ARG A 212 8.83 -12.38 -6.77
C ARG A 212 7.32 -12.50 -6.99
N ASP A 213 6.93 -13.22 -8.03
CA ASP A 213 5.57 -13.69 -8.25
C ASP A 213 5.59 -15.22 -8.21
N PHE A 214 4.99 -15.78 -7.17
CA PHE A 214 4.99 -17.21 -6.90
C PHE A 214 4.00 -17.96 -7.81
N ALA A 215 2.92 -17.30 -8.22
CA ALA A 215 1.94 -17.87 -9.15
C ALA A 215 2.49 -17.94 -10.58
N LEU A 216 3.28 -16.94 -11.00
CA LEU A 216 3.93 -16.91 -12.31
C LEU A 216 5.31 -17.56 -12.32
N ALA A 217 5.81 -18.03 -11.18
CA ALA A 217 7.18 -18.53 -11.01
C ALA A 217 8.21 -17.58 -11.64
N LEU A 218 8.20 -16.32 -11.20
CA LEU A 218 8.97 -15.24 -11.79
C LEU A 218 9.63 -14.38 -10.70
N GLU A 219 10.86 -13.95 -10.94
CA GLU A 219 11.59 -13.04 -10.06
C GLU A 219 12.21 -11.88 -10.86
N LEU A 220 12.38 -10.73 -10.23
CA LEU A 220 13.08 -9.58 -10.79
C LEU A 220 13.85 -8.86 -9.69
N SER A 221 15.10 -8.50 -9.97
CA SER A 221 15.79 -7.47 -9.19
C SER A 221 15.46 -6.11 -9.81
N VAL A 222 14.66 -5.30 -9.10
CA VAL A 222 14.23 -3.97 -9.53
C VAL A 222 15.48 -3.10 -9.73
N PRO A 223 15.73 -2.60 -10.95
CA PRO A 223 16.93 -1.82 -11.20
C PRO A 223 16.91 -0.49 -10.43
N GLU A 224 18.10 0.07 -10.21
CA GLU A 224 18.24 1.41 -9.62
C GLU A 224 17.50 2.45 -10.49
N GLY A 225 16.90 3.45 -9.82
CA GLY A 225 16.08 4.48 -10.48
C GLY A 225 14.63 4.06 -10.78
N TRP A 226 14.29 2.77 -10.61
CA TRP A 226 12.92 2.29 -10.75
C TRP A 226 12.21 2.15 -9.40
N GLU A 227 11.00 2.68 -9.38
CA GLU A 227 10.03 2.54 -8.31
C GLU A 227 9.13 1.34 -8.63
N ALA A 228 8.84 0.51 -7.64
CA ALA A 228 8.04 -0.70 -7.82
C ALA A 228 6.81 -0.67 -6.90
N SER A 229 5.66 -1.06 -7.43
CA SER A 229 4.40 -1.13 -6.67
C SER A 229 3.60 -2.39 -7.01
N LEU A 230 2.85 -2.89 -6.03
CA LEU A 230 2.08 -4.15 -6.09
C LEU A 230 0.61 -3.94 -5.67
N GLY A 231 -0.23 -4.95 -5.94
CA GLY A 231 -1.62 -5.01 -5.50
C GLY A 231 -2.45 -3.84 -6.05
N PRO A 232 -3.29 -3.18 -5.23
CA PRO A 232 -4.17 -2.11 -5.70
C PRO A 232 -3.47 -0.98 -6.47
N ALA A 233 -2.19 -0.70 -6.17
CA ALA A 233 -1.44 0.31 -6.88
C ALA A 233 -1.17 -0.09 -8.35
N ALA A 234 -0.80 -1.34 -8.59
CA ALA A 234 -0.64 -1.90 -9.92
C ALA A 234 -2.01 -2.14 -10.58
N GLU A 235 -2.99 -2.68 -9.85
CA GLU A 235 -4.34 -3.00 -10.33
C GLU A 235 -5.10 -1.78 -10.87
N ARG A 236 -4.82 -0.57 -10.36
CA ARG A 236 -5.35 0.68 -10.91
C ARG A 236 -4.98 0.90 -12.39
N LEU A 237 -3.88 0.32 -12.85
CA LEU A 237 -3.44 0.42 -14.24
C LEU A 237 -4.08 -0.66 -15.12
N HIS A 238 -4.28 -1.86 -14.58
CA HIS A 238 -4.97 -2.97 -15.24
C HIS A 238 -5.37 -4.02 -14.20
N GLU A 239 -6.56 -4.63 -14.33
CA GLU A 239 -7.06 -5.63 -13.36
C GLU A 239 -6.16 -6.88 -13.20
N LEU A 240 -5.40 -7.21 -14.25
CA LEU A 240 -4.42 -8.31 -14.27
C LEU A 240 -2.99 -7.87 -13.88
N ALA A 241 -2.79 -6.61 -13.48
CA ALA A 241 -1.47 -6.09 -13.14
C ALA A 241 -0.92 -6.74 -11.87
N ARG A 242 0.24 -7.37 -12.01
CA ARG A 242 0.96 -8.01 -10.91
C ARG A 242 2.03 -7.11 -10.32
N LEU A 243 2.70 -6.34 -11.17
CA LEU A 243 3.76 -5.39 -10.81
C LEU A 243 3.65 -4.17 -11.70
N HIS A 244 3.80 -2.99 -11.11
CA HIS A 244 4.03 -1.74 -11.81
C HIS A 244 5.42 -1.21 -11.46
N LEU A 245 6.20 -0.91 -12.49
CA LEU A 245 7.48 -0.23 -12.40
C LEU A 245 7.36 1.18 -13.00
N HIS A 246 7.96 2.15 -12.34
CA HIS A 246 7.97 3.55 -12.76
C HIS A 246 9.37 4.14 -12.66
N HIS A 247 9.83 4.78 -13.73
CA HIS A 247 11.08 5.53 -13.75
C HIS A 247 10.78 7.03 -13.88
N ALA A 248 10.72 7.73 -12.76
CA ALA A 248 10.21 9.10 -12.66
C ALA A 248 10.95 10.10 -13.57
N GLU A 249 12.29 10.01 -13.65
CA GLU A 249 13.10 10.91 -14.49
C GLU A 249 12.75 10.80 -15.99
N HIS A 250 12.32 9.62 -16.43
CA HIS A 250 12.05 9.33 -17.84
C HIS A 250 10.56 9.21 -18.14
N GLN A 251 9.70 9.41 -17.13
CA GLN A 251 8.25 9.27 -17.26
C GLN A 251 7.89 7.95 -17.96
N LEU A 252 8.63 6.89 -17.59
CA LEU A 252 8.55 5.57 -18.20
C LEU A 252 7.87 4.63 -17.22
N HIS A 253 6.79 4.01 -17.69
CA HIS A 253 6.02 3.05 -16.92
C HIS A 253 6.17 1.68 -17.56
N LEU A 254 6.21 0.64 -16.75
CA LEU A 254 6.11 -0.75 -17.19
C LEU A 254 5.14 -1.48 -16.27
N VAL A 255 4.22 -2.25 -16.85
CA VAL A 255 3.33 -3.13 -16.09
C VAL A 255 3.54 -4.57 -16.53
N LEU A 256 3.72 -5.45 -15.55
CA LEU A 256 3.67 -6.90 -15.74
C LEU A 256 2.23 -7.38 -15.57
N LEU A 257 1.71 -8.04 -16.60
CA LEU A 257 0.43 -8.74 -16.59
C LEU A 257 0.68 -10.25 -16.68
N GLY A 258 -0.12 -11.02 -15.96
CA GLY A 258 -0.13 -12.48 -16.07
C GLY A 258 -1.55 -13.00 -16.20
N GLU A 259 -1.77 -13.87 -17.17
CA GLU A 259 -3.06 -14.50 -17.43
C GLU A 259 -2.89 -16.00 -17.74
N PRO A 260 -3.88 -16.85 -17.43
CA PRO A 260 -3.85 -18.23 -17.90
C PRO A 260 -3.78 -18.29 -19.42
N ALA A 261 -2.85 -19.07 -19.98
CA ALA A 261 -2.77 -19.25 -21.41
C ALA A 261 -3.94 -20.11 -21.90
N ALA A 262 -4.54 -19.75 -23.04
CA ALA A 262 -5.48 -20.65 -23.70
C ALA A 262 -4.74 -21.92 -24.17
N SER A 263 -5.43 -23.06 -24.20
CA SER A 263 -4.81 -24.36 -24.50
C SER A 263 -4.23 -24.48 -25.91
N ASP A 264 -4.64 -23.61 -26.83
CA ASP A 264 -4.17 -23.54 -28.21
C ASP A 264 -3.14 -22.41 -28.44
N TRP A 265 -2.79 -21.65 -27.40
CA TRP A 265 -1.83 -20.57 -27.54
C TRP A 265 -0.40 -21.06 -27.73
N ASN A 266 0.27 -20.45 -28.70
CA ASN A 266 1.71 -20.29 -28.73
C ASN A 266 2.06 -18.81 -28.56
N THR A 267 3.35 -18.49 -28.43
CA THR A 267 3.80 -17.09 -28.25
C THR A 267 3.31 -16.16 -29.35
N ALA A 268 3.22 -16.62 -30.61
CA ALA A 268 2.75 -15.81 -31.73
C ALA A 268 1.25 -15.53 -31.68
N SER A 269 0.41 -16.55 -31.42
CA SER A 269 -1.03 -16.35 -31.29
C SER A 269 -1.39 -15.52 -30.06
N HIS A 270 -0.67 -15.69 -28.95
CA HIS A 270 -0.80 -14.85 -27.76
C HIS A 270 -0.43 -13.40 -28.06
N HIS A 271 0.71 -13.17 -28.72
CA HIS A 271 1.14 -11.82 -29.12
C HIS A 271 0.12 -11.12 -30.00
N GLU A 272 -0.42 -11.82 -30.99
CA GLU A 272 -1.45 -11.25 -31.87
C GLU A 272 -2.75 -10.93 -31.13
N ALA A 273 -3.16 -11.77 -30.19
CA ALA A 273 -4.32 -11.50 -29.34
C ALA A 273 -4.13 -10.24 -28.48
N VAL A 274 -2.96 -10.09 -27.85
CA VAL A 274 -2.60 -8.89 -27.07
C VAL A 274 -2.57 -7.65 -27.96
N ARG A 275 -1.93 -7.72 -29.12
CA ARG A 275 -1.84 -6.62 -30.08
C ARG A 275 -3.22 -6.17 -30.57
N ALA A 276 -4.09 -7.13 -30.93
CA ALA A 276 -5.47 -6.85 -31.32
C ALA A 276 -6.27 -6.18 -30.18
N GLY A 277 -6.11 -6.68 -28.96
CA GLY A 277 -6.72 -6.09 -27.76
C GLY A 277 -6.27 -4.65 -27.52
N MET A 278 -4.97 -4.36 -27.64
CA MET A 278 -4.43 -3.00 -27.50
C MET A 278 -4.88 -2.08 -28.64
N GLN A 279 -4.91 -2.56 -29.88
CA GLN A 279 -5.44 -1.80 -31.01
C GLN A 279 -6.91 -1.42 -30.78
N ALA A 280 -7.72 -2.32 -30.23
CA ALA A 280 -9.13 -2.06 -29.93
C ALA A 280 -9.33 -1.11 -28.74
N ARG A 281 -8.55 -1.27 -27.67
CA ARG A 281 -8.72 -0.50 -26.42
C ARG A 281 -8.11 0.90 -26.47
N VAL A 282 -6.90 1.01 -27.01
CA VAL A 282 -6.13 2.26 -26.99
C VAL A 282 -5.79 2.79 -28.39
N GLY A 283 -6.20 2.10 -29.46
CA GLY A 283 -5.89 2.54 -30.82
C GLY A 283 -4.44 2.32 -31.23
N LEU A 284 -3.73 1.37 -30.59
CA LEU A 284 -2.30 1.13 -30.82
C LEU A 284 -2.03 0.67 -32.26
N SER A 285 -1.46 1.56 -33.08
CA SER A 285 -0.87 1.19 -34.37
C SER A 285 0.53 0.64 -34.14
N ALA A 286 0.65 -0.69 -34.11
CA ALA A 286 1.92 -1.37 -33.84
C ALA A 286 2.61 -1.85 -35.12
N ALA A 287 3.95 -1.76 -35.13
CA ALA A 287 4.82 -2.34 -36.15
C ALA A 287 4.80 -3.88 -36.12
N SER A 288 5.53 -4.50 -37.04
CA SER A 288 5.73 -5.96 -37.05
C SER A 288 6.45 -6.43 -35.78
N ALA A 289 6.07 -7.61 -35.30
CA ALA A 289 6.69 -8.22 -34.12
C ALA A 289 8.15 -8.62 -34.38
N GLU A 290 9.02 -8.37 -33.41
CA GLU A 290 10.40 -8.83 -33.38
C GLU A 290 10.60 -9.90 -32.31
N SER A 291 11.56 -10.82 -32.52
CA SER A 291 11.94 -11.77 -31.48
C SER A 291 12.88 -11.13 -30.45
N ARG A 292 12.56 -11.32 -29.18
CA ARG A 292 13.34 -10.90 -28.00
C ARG A 292 13.19 -11.96 -26.89
N LYS A 293 13.63 -11.63 -25.69
CA LYS A 293 13.56 -12.48 -24.50
C LYS A 293 12.83 -11.75 -23.37
N ILE A 294 12.11 -12.52 -22.56
CA ILE A 294 11.79 -12.16 -21.18
C ILE A 294 12.54 -13.19 -20.33
N GLY A 295 13.54 -12.76 -19.57
CA GLY A 295 14.50 -13.68 -18.96
C GLY A 295 15.13 -14.63 -19.97
N ASP A 296 14.91 -15.94 -19.79
CA ASP A 296 15.38 -17.00 -20.67
C ASP A 296 14.33 -17.48 -21.70
N VAL A 297 13.07 -17.07 -21.57
CA VAL A 297 11.98 -17.48 -22.49
C VAL A 297 11.90 -16.61 -23.74
N ASP A 298 11.57 -17.23 -24.88
CA ASP A 298 11.35 -16.51 -26.14
C ASP A 298 10.11 -15.64 -26.07
N ALA A 299 10.28 -14.38 -26.44
CA ALA A 299 9.23 -13.38 -26.44
C ALA A 299 9.10 -12.73 -27.82
N LEU A 300 7.90 -12.22 -28.08
CA LEU A 300 7.66 -11.31 -29.20
C LEU A 300 7.45 -9.90 -28.67
N VAL A 301 8.09 -8.94 -29.32
CA VAL A 301 7.98 -7.52 -28.99
C VAL A 301 7.37 -6.75 -30.14
N SER A 302 6.42 -5.88 -29.82
CA SER A 302 5.86 -4.90 -30.76
C SER A 302 5.94 -3.51 -30.16
N GLU A 303 6.16 -2.53 -31.01
CA GLU A 303 6.08 -1.11 -30.66
C GLU A 303 5.02 -0.41 -31.47
N GLY A 304 4.39 0.59 -30.87
CA GLY A 304 3.41 1.41 -31.57
C GLY A 304 3.11 2.72 -30.85
N GLN A 305 2.22 3.50 -31.47
CA GLN A 305 1.73 4.75 -30.89
C GLN A 305 0.22 4.71 -30.71
N ALA A 306 -0.24 5.32 -29.63
CA ALA A 306 -1.64 5.56 -29.34
C ALA A 306 -1.79 6.94 -28.68
N GLY A 307 -2.35 7.89 -29.44
CA GLY A 307 -2.46 9.29 -29.00
C GLY A 307 -1.11 9.94 -28.72
N ALA A 308 -0.95 10.45 -27.50
CA ALA A 308 0.28 11.11 -27.02
C ALA A 308 1.30 10.14 -26.39
N ARG A 309 1.07 8.82 -26.47
CA ARG A 309 1.91 7.81 -25.84
C ARG A 309 2.55 6.89 -26.87
N SER A 310 3.77 6.47 -26.58
CA SER A 310 4.47 5.38 -27.29
C SER A 310 4.47 4.15 -26.39
N TYR A 311 4.19 2.98 -26.97
CA TYR A 311 4.09 1.70 -26.27
C TYR A 311 5.10 0.70 -26.81
N ARG A 312 5.67 -0.12 -25.92
CA ARG A 312 6.46 -1.31 -26.23
C ARG A 312 5.89 -2.47 -25.43
N VAL A 313 5.58 -3.57 -26.11
CA VAL A 313 4.81 -4.67 -25.54
C VAL A 313 5.57 -5.96 -25.79
N TYR A 314 5.97 -6.63 -24.72
CA TYR A 314 6.57 -7.96 -24.78
C TYR A 314 5.53 -8.99 -24.39
N THR A 315 5.47 -10.11 -25.11
CA THR A 315 4.62 -11.24 -24.75
C THR A 315 5.39 -12.55 -24.81
N ALA A 316 5.20 -13.40 -23.82
CA ALA A 316 5.78 -14.73 -23.78
C ALA A 316 4.80 -15.73 -23.15
N LEU A 317 5.09 -17.02 -23.31
CA LEU A 317 4.43 -18.09 -22.55
C LEU A 317 5.43 -18.71 -21.58
N HIS A 318 5.00 -18.92 -20.33
CA HIS A 318 5.79 -19.58 -19.29
C HIS A 318 4.86 -20.36 -18.37
N ASN A 319 5.14 -21.65 -18.13
CA ASN A 319 4.34 -22.49 -17.21
C ASN A 319 2.82 -22.40 -17.42
N GLU A 320 2.35 -22.52 -18.66
CA GLU A 320 0.91 -22.40 -19.02
C GLU A 320 0.30 -21.01 -18.75
N MET A 321 1.12 -20.00 -18.49
CA MET A 321 0.72 -18.61 -18.30
C MET A 321 1.17 -17.75 -19.48
N GLY A 322 0.29 -16.87 -19.94
CA GLY A 322 0.62 -15.75 -20.79
C GLY A 322 1.20 -14.61 -19.96
N LEU A 323 2.43 -14.20 -20.31
CA LEU A 323 3.11 -13.06 -19.71
C LEU A 323 3.04 -11.87 -20.66
N GLN A 324 2.76 -10.68 -20.13
CA GLN A 324 2.83 -9.44 -20.88
C GLN A 324 3.62 -8.39 -20.09
N LEU A 325 4.62 -7.77 -20.71
CA LEU A 325 5.26 -6.56 -20.20
C LEU A 325 4.84 -5.39 -21.09
N VAL A 326 4.03 -4.48 -20.54
CA VAL A 326 3.52 -3.31 -21.28
C VAL A 326 4.25 -2.09 -20.77
N ALA A 327 5.16 -1.55 -21.57
CA ALA A 327 5.88 -0.33 -21.28
C ALA A 327 5.29 0.85 -22.07
N TRP A 328 5.21 2.03 -21.46
CA TRP A 328 4.82 3.25 -22.15
C TRP A 328 5.46 4.50 -21.57
N THR A 329 5.55 5.52 -22.42
CA THR A 329 5.98 6.88 -22.06
C THR A 329 5.34 7.87 -23.04
N THR A 330 5.68 9.15 -22.90
CA THR A 330 5.28 10.21 -23.82
C THR A 330 5.76 9.94 -25.25
N LYS A 331 5.11 10.58 -26.22
CA LYS A 331 5.41 10.39 -27.65
C LYS A 331 6.89 10.68 -27.96
N GLY A 332 7.58 9.68 -28.53
CA GLY A 332 9.00 9.78 -28.88
C GLY A 332 9.96 9.45 -27.73
N GLY A 333 9.46 9.26 -26.50
CA GLY A 333 10.28 8.94 -25.34
C GLY A 333 10.75 7.49 -25.28
N LEU A 334 10.20 6.55 -26.07
CA LEU A 334 10.62 5.14 -26.00
C LEU A 334 11.98 4.88 -26.65
N GLU A 335 12.30 5.57 -27.75
CA GLU A 335 13.49 5.28 -28.56
C GLU A 335 14.79 5.25 -27.73
N PRO A 336 15.07 6.25 -26.87
CA PRO A 336 16.29 6.27 -26.05
C PRO A 336 16.35 5.18 -24.98
N HIS A 337 15.21 4.54 -24.66
CA HIS A 337 15.08 3.58 -23.57
C HIS A 337 14.87 2.14 -24.05
N ARG A 338 14.91 1.88 -25.37
CA ARG A 338 14.72 0.53 -25.92
C ARG A 338 15.68 -0.49 -25.33
N GLU A 339 16.97 -0.19 -25.31
CA GLU A 339 17.99 -1.09 -24.76
C GLU A 339 17.80 -1.32 -23.26
N ALA A 340 17.44 -0.28 -22.51
CA ALA A 340 17.17 -0.38 -21.08
C ALA A 340 15.93 -1.24 -20.80
N LEU A 341 14.87 -1.09 -21.61
CA LEU A 341 13.66 -1.91 -21.52
C LEU A 341 13.93 -3.37 -21.91
N ASP A 342 14.74 -3.61 -22.96
CA ASP A 342 15.15 -4.95 -23.36
C ASP A 342 15.99 -5.61 -22.26
N GLY A 343 16.91 -4.85 -21.64
CA GLY A 343 17.71 -5.31 -20.49
C GLY A 343 16.86 -5.61 -19.26
N LEU A 344 15.85 -4.78 -18.97
CA LEU A 344 14.89 -5.01 -17.88
C LEU A 344 14.05 -6.26 -18.14
N ALA A 345 13.52 -6.43 -19.36
CA ALA A 345 12.77 -7.63 -19.75
C ALA A 345 13.64 -8.89 -19.66
N ALA A 346 14.91 -8.83 -20.09
CA ALA A 346 15.86 -9.92 -19.96
C ALA A 346 16.32 -10.17 -18.50
N GLY A 347 16.12 -9.21 -17.59
CA GLY A 347 16.49 -9.31 -16.18
C GLY A 347 15.55 -10.17 -15.32
N PHE A 348 14.38 -10.55 -15.84
CA PHE A 348 13.49 -11.48 -15.17
C PHE A 348 14.12 -12.87 -15.10
N ALA A 349 14.01 -13.53 -13.95
CA ALA A 349 14.32 -14.95 -13.80
C ALA A 349 13.01 -15.75 -13.79
N LEU A 350 12.90 -16.80 -14.60
CA LEU A 350 11.69 -17.62 -14.73
C LEU A 350 11.96 -19.06 -14.31
N PRO A 351 12.17 -19.32 -13.01
CA PRO A 351 12.33 -20.69 -12.52
C PRO A 351 11.11 -21.57 -12.88
N PRO A 352 11.28 -22.90 -12.94
CA PRO A 352 10.18 -23.82 -13.22
C PRO A 352 9.05 -23.74 -12.19
N ALA A 353 9.37 -23.42 -10.93
CA ALA A 353 8.40 -23.24 -9.86
C ALA A 353 8.97 -22.33 -8.77
N LEU A 354 8.08 -21.62 -8.09
CA LEU A 354 8.34 -20.91 -6.84
C LEU A 354 7.22 -21.26 -5.86
N ALA A 355 7.58 -21.62 -4.63
CA ALA A 355 6.61 -21.88 -3.58
C ALA A 355 6.47 -20.63 -2.69
N ALA A 356 5.27 -20.05 -2.62
CA ALA A 356 4.98 -18.97 -1.69
C ALA A 356 5.13 -19.43 -0.23
N VAL A 357 4.64 -20.64 0.04
CA VAL A 357 4.66 -21.27 1.36
C VAL A 357 5.15 -22.71 1.22
N GLU A 358 6.11 -23.09 2.06
CA GLU A 358 6.58 -24.46 2.20
C GLU A 358 6.30 -24.97 3.61
N ALA A 359 5.76 -26.18 3.69
CA ALA A 359 5.12 -26.64 4.91
C ALA A 359 5.29 -28.15 5.08
N THR A 360 6.02 -28.55 6.13
CA THR A 360 6.12 -29.96 6.57
C THR A 360 5.51 -30.13 7.96
N THR A 361 5.66 -31.31 8.56
CA THR A 361 5.22 -31.57 9.94
C THR A 361 6.04 -30.79 10.97
N SER A 362 7.30 -30.49 10.69
CA SER A 362 8.24 -29.83 11.61
C SER A 362 8.75 -28.48 11.12
N THR A 363 8.51 -28.11 9.86
CA THR A 363 8.97 -26.85 9.28
C THR A 363 7.82 -26.10 8.60
N PHE A 364 7.91 -24.79 8.64
CA PHE A 364 7.07 -23.86 7.91
C PHE A 364 7.96 -22.72 7.40
N ALA A 365 7.76 -22.31 6.16
CA ALA A 365 8.42 -21.17 5.55
C ALA A 365 7.39 -20.39 4.73
N ASP A 366 7.32 -19.08 4.95
CA ASP A 366 6.59 -18.15 4.08
C ASP A 366 7.63 -17.29 3.37
N HIS A 367 7.87 -17.59 2.11
CA HIS A 367 8.86 -16.91 1.27
C HIS A 367 8.40 -15.51 0.84
N ARG A 368 7.08 -15.25 0.88
CA ARG A 368 6.55 -13.90 0.58
C ARG A 368 6.96 -12.92 1.67
N LEU A 369 6.79 -13.34 2.93
CA LEU A 369 7.10 -12.56 4.13
C LEU A 369 8.53 -12.76 4.64
N GLY A 370 9.24 -13.77 4.13
CA GLY A 370 10.64 -14.00 4.46
C GLY A 370 10.90 -14.53 5.86
N TYR A 371 10.07 -15.46 6.35
CA TYR A 371 10.34 -16.10 7.62
C TYR A 371 10.07 -17.60 7.58
N GLY A 372 10.72 -18.31 8.50
CA GLY A 372 10.49 -19.72 8.76
C GLY A 372 10.34 -20.01 10.25
N MET A 373 9.74 -21.16 10.53
CA MET A 373 9.63 -21.74 11.86
C MET A 373 9.94 -23.23 11.78
N SER A 374 10.92 -23.69 12.57
CA SER A 374 11.25 -25.10 12.73
C SER A 374 11.02 -25.55 14.17
N LEU A 375 10.15 -26.53 14.36
CA LEU A 375 9.83 -27.09 15.66
C LEU A 375 10.05 -28.62 15.67
N PRO A 376 10.38 -29.22 16.82
CA PRO A 376 10.44 -30.67 16.97
C PRO A 376 9.11 -31.35 16.59
N THR A 377 9.16 -32.66 16.34
CA THR A 377 7.95 -33.43 16.04
C THR A 377 6.96 -33.46 17.22
N GLY A 378 5.67 -33.65 16.90
CA GLY A 378 4.58 -33.74 17.87
C GLY A 378 3.86 -32.41 18.17
N TRP A 379 4.25 -31.31 17.53
CA TRP A 379 3.46 -30.08 17.52
C TRP A 379 2.40 -30.13 16.42
N ARG A 380 1.16 -29.77 16.74
CA ARG A 380 0.09 -29.68 15.75
C ARG A 380 0.06 -28.27 15.17
N ARG A 381 0.45 -28.14 13.90
CA ARG A 381 0.33 -26.89 13.14
C ARG A 381 -1.12 -26.67 12.70
N SER A 382 -1.58 -25.42 12.74
CA SER A 382 -2.76 -24.97 12.00
C SER A 382 -2.52 -23.57 11.45
N ASP A 383 -3.01 -23.34 10.24
CA ASP A 383 -3.06 -22.01 9.64
C ASP A 383 -4.33 -21.31 10.13
N ALA A 384 -4.17 -20.12 10.68
CA ALA A 384 -5.24 -19.27 11.20
C ALA A 384 -5.28 -17.93 10.45
N THR A 385 -4.65 -17.85 9.28
CA THR A 385 -4.70 -16.67 8.40
C THR A 385 -6.12 -16.49 7.87
N SER A 386 -6.72 -15.32 8.11
CA SER A 386 -8.02 -14.97 7.52
C SER A 386 -7.85 -14.53 6.07
N GLU A 387 -8.92 -14.62 5.26
CA GLU A 387 -8.93 -14.09 3.88
C GLU A 387 -8.55 -12.61 3.83
N THR A 388 -8.99 -11.83 4.82
CA THR A 388 -8.65 -10.41 4.97
C THR A 388 -7.19 -10.16 5.31
N LEU A 389 -6.46 -11.13 5.87
CA LEU A 389 -5.04 -11.02 6.20
C LEU A 389 -4.15 -11.60 5.10
N ALA A 390 -4.63 -12.61 4.37
CA ALA A 390 -3.85 -13.43 3.43
C ALA A 390 -3.08 -12.62 2.39
N HIS A 391 -3.64 -11.49 1.96
CA HIS A 391 -3.04 -10.59 0.97
C HIS A 391 -1.92 -9.69 1.53
N ARG A 392 -1.60 -9.73 2.83
CA ARG A 392 -0.54 -8.90 3.47
C ARG A 392 0.26 -9.63 4.53
N GLY A 393 -0.18 -10.81 4.92
CA GLY A 393 0.34 -11.47 6.10
C GLY A 393 -0.10 -12.91 6.21
N THR A 394 0.46 -13.54 7.24
CA THR A 394 0.23 -14.95 7.55
C THR A 394 0.22 -15.11 9.05
N PHE A 395 -0.74 -15.89 9.56
CA PHE A 395 -0.85 -16.23 10.98
C PHE A 395 -0.92 -17.74 11.17
N VAL A 396 0.18 -18.32 11.66
CA VAL A 396 0.28 -19.77 11.89
C VAL A 396 0.47 -20.05 13.37
N ARG A 397 -0.15 -21.13 13.86
CA ARG A 397 0.00 -21.59 15.25
C ARG A 397 0.38 -23.05 15.34
N TRP A 398 1.07 -23.38 16.42
CA TRP A 398 1.49 -24.71 16.82
C TRP A 398 1.08 -24.96 18.27
N GLU A 399 0.46 -26.11 18.51
CA GLU A 399 -0.01 -26.50 19.84
C GLU A 399 0.56 -27.86 20.25
N LYS A 400 0.99 -28.00 21.51
CA LYS A 400 1.44 -29.26 22.11
C LYS A 400 1.26 -29.22 23.64
N ASP A 401 0.55 -30.19 24.22
CA ASP A 401 0.42 -30.36 25.67
C ASP A 401 0.04 -29.07 26.43
N GLY A 402 -0.90 -28.30 25.88
CA GLY A 402 -1.35 -27.02 26.45
C GLY A 402 -0.43 -25.83 26.23
N ARG A 403 0.67 -26.02 25.49
CA ARG A 403 1.61 -24.97 25.05
C ARG A 403 1.23 -24.46 23.68
N LEU A 404 1.49 -23.19 23.45
CA LEU A 404 1.23 -22.50 22.19
C LEU A 404 2.49 -21.79 21.71
N ILE A 405 2.78 -21.92 20.42
CA ILE A 405 3.66 -21.02 19.66
C ILE A 405 2.82 -20.51 18.49
N ALA A 406 2.83 -19.21 18.22
CA ALA A 406 2.20 -18.64 17.04
C ALA A 406 3.11 -17.59 16.41
N VAL A 407 3.04 -17.47 15.09
CA VAL A 407 3.79 -16.47 14.34
C VAL A 407 2.81 -15.69 13.47
N LEU A 408 2.81 -14.37 13.62
CA LEU A 408 2.21 -13.44 12.69
C LEU A 408 3.33 -12.76 11.91
N GLY A 409 3.37 -12.94 10.59
CA GLY A 409 4.13 -12.08 9.69
C GLY A 409 3.18 -11.13 8.99
N LEU A 410 3.48 -9.83 8.97
CA LEU A 410 2.61 -8.81 8.41
C LEU A 410 3.43 -7.73 7.69
N ALA A 411 3.10 -7.44 6.44
CA ALA A 411 3.57 -6.27 5.72
C ALA A 411 2.51 -5.14 5.83
N PRO A 412 2.59 -4.25 6.84
CA PRO A 412 1.64 -3.17 6.99
C PRO A 412 1.76 -2.18 5.82
N ARG A 413 0.63 -1.63 5.38
CA ARG A 413 0.60 -0.53 4.40
C ARG A 413 0.83 0.79 5.12
N GLY A 414 1.60 1.68 4.48
CA GLY A 414 1.72 3.07 4.89
C GLY A 414 2.92 3.42 5.81
N PRO A 415 3.05 4.71 6.11
CA PRO A 415 4.19 5.29 6.83
C PRO A 415 4.05 5.29 8.35
N GLU A 416 2.91 4.85 8.92
CA GLU A 416 2.72 4.84 10.38
C GLU A 416 3.87 4.12 11.10
N PRO A 417 4.22 4.50 12.35
CA PRO A 417 5.22 3.82 13.14
C PRO A 417 4.80 2.36 13.44
N ARG A 418 5.17 1.47 12.50
CA ARG A 418 4.74 0.08 12.34
C ARG A 418 4.78 -0.69 13.66
N ARG A 419 5.87 -0.54 14.42
CA ARG A 419 6.05 -1.22 15.71
C ARG A 419 5.01 -0.87 16.76
N ARG A 420 4.66 0.41 16.92
CA ARG A 420 3.74 0.86 17.99
C ARG A 420 2.31 0.41 17.71
N TRP A 421 1.88 0.56 16.46
CA TRP A 421 0.56 0.10 16.03
C TRP A 421 0.45 -1.43 16.14
N THR A 422 1.45 -2.18 15.65
CA THR A 422 1.44 -3.65 15.75
C THR A 422 1.47 -4.12 17.20
N LEU A 423 2.24 -3.46 18.08
CA LEU A 423 2.22 -3.70 19.53
C LEU A 423 0.80 -3.56 20.11
N MET A 424 0.12 -2.47 19.79
CA MET A 424 -1.24 -2.21 20.29
C MET A 424 -2.25 -3.22 19.76
N LEU A 425 -2.17 -3.56 18.46
CA LEU A 425 -3.02 -4.56 17.84
C LEU A 425 -2.83 -5.94 18.49
N LEU A 426 -1.58 -6.36 18.67
CA LEU A 426 -1.26 -7.65 19.29
C LEU A 426 -1.65 -7.70 20.75
N GLU A 427 -1.42 -6.63 21.51
CA GLU A 427 -1.90 -6.53 22.88
C GLU A 427 -3.42 -6.71 22.94
N GLN A 428 -4.15 -6.04 22.05
CA GLN A 428 -5.61 -6.19 21.99
C GLN A 428 -6.04 -7.60 21.61
N LEU A 429 -5.45 -8.20 20.57
CA LEU A 429 -5.74 -9.56 20.14
C LEU A 429 -5.44 -10.59 21.24
N LEU A 430 -4.33 -10.42 21.97
CA LEU A 430 -3.98 -11.30 23.09
C LEU A 430 -4.93 -11.12 24.27
N ARG A 431 -5.34 -9.88 24.57
CA ARG A 431 -6.35 -9.61 25.60
C ARG A 431 -7.68 -10.25 25.27
N GLU A 432 -8.13 -10.18 24.01
CA GLU A 432 -9.39 -10.76 23.55
C GLU A 432 -9.35 -12.29 23.45
N ALA A 433 -8.27 -12.86 22.91
CA ALA A 433 -8.13 -14.31 22.77
C ALA A 433 -7.85 -15.01 24.11
N MET A 434 -7.27 -14.28 25.07
CA MET A 434 -6.78 -14.84 26.34
C MET A 434 -7.21 -13.99 27.54
N VAL A 435 -8.46 -13.51 27.57
CA VAL A 435 -9.06 -12.64 28.60
C VAL A 435 -8.79 -13.12 30.03
N ASP A 436 -8.80 -14.45 30.24
CA ASP A 436 -8.57 -15.04 31.57
C ASP A 436 -7.09 -15.18 31.94
N ARG A 437 -6.17 -15.11 30.96
CA ARG A 437 -4.73 -15.41 31.11
C ARG A 437 -3.83 -14.19 30.92
N THR A 438 -4.35 -13.03 30.51
CA THR A 438 -3.60 -11.79 30.27
C THR A 438 -3.98 -10.66 31.24
N ARG A 439 -4.26 -11.02 32.50
CA ARG A 439 -4.54 -10.04 33.56
C ARG A 439 -3.23 -9.44 34.09
N GLY A 440 -3.09 -8.12 34.01
CA GLY A 440 -1.92 -7.39 34.52
C GLY A 440 -1.38 -6.35 33.55
N LEU A 441 -0.43 -5.54 34.02
CA LEU A 441 0.35 -4.64 33.17
C LEU A 441 1.44 -5.45 32.45
N PRO A 442 1.58 -5.33 31.12
CA PRO A 442 2.68 -5.97 30.41
C PRO A 442 4.04 -5.44 30.88
N VAL A 443 5.03 -6.32 30.90
CA VAL A 443 6.44 -5.94 31.05
C VAL A 443 7.06 -5.88 29.65
N VAL A 444 7.61 -4.73 29.29
CA VAL A 444 8.29 -4.51 28.01
C VAL A 444 9.80 -4.54 28.24
N SER A 445 10.51 -5.32 27.43
CA SER A 445 11.97 -5.43 27.48
C SER A 445 12.58 -5.53 26.07
N GLN A 446 13.87 -5.25 25.96
CA GLN A 446 14.63 -5.46 24.73
C GLN A 446 15.17 -6.90 24.72
N THR A 447 15.15 -7.54 23.56
CA THR A 447 15.66 -8.91 23.35
C THR A 447 16.25 -9.07 21.95
N LYS A 448 16.50 -10.32 21.54
CA LYS A 448 16.82 -10.68 20.17
C LYS A 448 15.89 -11.77 19.64
N LEU A 449 15.65 -11.76 18.34
CA LEU A 449 14.99 -12.83 17.59
C LEU A 449 15.72 -12.99 16.26
N ALA A 450 16.14 -14.21 15.91
CA ALA A 450 17.00 -14.47 14.73
C ALA A 450 18.22 -13.53 14.67
N ASP A 451 18.90 -13.33 15.80
CA ASP A 451 20.04 -12.41 15.99
C ASP A 451 19.78 -10.93 15.69
N ARG A 452 18.52 -10.55 15.48
CA ARG A 452 18.10 -9.16 15.27
C ARG A 452 17.55 -8.54 16.56
N PRO A 453 17.73 -7.23 16.77
CA PRO A 453 17.09 -6.52 17.89
C PRO A 453 15.57 -6.64 17.82
N ALA A 454 14.97 -7.05 18.93
CA ALA A 454 13.54 -7.28 19.04
C ALA A 454 12.99 -6.69 20.36
N VAL A 455 11.69 -6.44 20.40
CA VAL A 455 10.98 -6.02 21.61
C VAL A 455 10.19 -7.19 22.16
N ARG A 456 10.37 -7.52 23.43
CA ARG A 456 9.56 -8.53 24.12
C ARG A 456 8.53 -7.87 25.01
N VAL A 457 7.31 -8.35 24.92
CA VAL A 457 6.21 -8.00 25.82
C VAL A 457 5.75 -9.25 26.55
N SER A 458 5.75 -9.21 27.87
CA SER A 458 5.44 -10.36 28.72
C SER A 458 4.29 -10.07 29.66
N TRP A 459 3.33 -11.00 29.73
CA TRP A 459 2.23 -11.02 30.69
C TRP A 459 2.39 -12.24 31.59
N HIS A 460 2.31 -12.02 32.89
CA HIS A 460 2.43 -13.08 33.89
C HIS A 460 1.07 -13.29 34.57
N ALA A 461 0.50 -14.48 34.41
CA ALA A 461 -0.64 -14.94 35.18
C ALA A 461 -0.21 -16.09 36.12
N PRO A 462 -0.94 -16.36 37.21
CA PRO A 462 -0.55 -17.35 38.22
C PRO A 462 -0.26 -18.77 37.70
N MET A 463 -0.79 -19.12 36.53
CA MET A 463 -0.62 -20.44 35.91
C MET A 463 -0.09 -20.35 34.47
N GLN A 464 0.22 -19.18 33.93
CA GLN A 464 0.70 -19.11 32.55
C GLN A 464 1.47 -17.83 32.29
N GLN A 465 2.57 -17.95 31.58
CA GLN A 465 3.30 -16.82 31.01
C GLN A 465 2.94 -16.73 29.53
N VAL A 466 2.64 -15.51 29.08
CA VAL A 466 2.45 -15.18 27.67
C VAL A 466 3.55 -14.21 27.29
N ASN A 467 4.30 -14.53 26.26
CA ASN A 467 5.32 -13.65 25.68
C ASN A 467 4.96 -13.35 24.23
N ALA A 468 5.17 -12.11 23.81
CA ALA A 468 5.18 -11.71 22.42
C ALA A 468 6.52 -11.05 22.11
N THR A 469 7.30 -11.66 21.22
CA THR A 469 8.55 -11.11 20.71
C THR A 469 8.33 -10.51 19.33
N LEU A 470 8.68 -9.23 19.19
CA LEU A 470 8.40 -8.42 18.02
C LEU A 470 9.67 -8.00 17.33
N LEU A 471 9.73 -8.32 16.05
CA LEU A 471 10.83 -7.99 15.16
C LEU A 471 10.25 -7.27 13.95
N GLU A 472 10.91 -6.20 13.53
CA GLU A 472 10.64 -5.59 12.23
C GLU A 472 11.93 -5.69 11.43
N GLU A 473 11.85 -6.39 10.30
CA GLU A 473 12.96 -6.52 9.34
C GLU A 473 12.36 -6.22 7.96
N GLU A 474 13.03 -5.35 7.20
CA GLU A 474 12.66 -5.03 5.81
C GLU A 474 11.17 -4.70 5.68
N GLY A 475 10.65 -3.84 6.56
CA GLY A 475 9.27 -3.39 6.52
C GLY A 475 8.19 -4.45 6.81
N VAL A 476 8.56 -5.70 7.06
CA VAL A 476 7.68 -6.75 7.58
C VAL A 476 7.79 -6.76 9.10
N VAL A 477 6.65 -6.82 9.78
CA VAL A 477 6.57 -7.01 11.23
C VAL A 477 6.27 -8.48 11.51
N TYR A 478 7.11 -9.08 12.34
CA TYR A 478 6.95 -10.43 12.85
C TYR A 478 6.60 -10.37 14.33
N ALA A 479 5.59 -11.13 14.73
CA ALA A 479 5.22 -11.35 16.11
C ALA A 479 5.25 -12.83 16.43
N VAL A 480 6.18 -13.23 17.29
CA VAL A 480 6.26 -14.59 17.80
C VAL A 480 5.62 -14.62 19.18
N VAL A 481 4.45 -15.22 19.27
CA VAL A 481 3.66 -15.34 20.50
C VAL A 481 3.87 -16.74 21.08
N THR A 482 4.20 -16.81 22.36
CA THR A 482 4.30 -18.07 23.08
C THR A 482 3.47 -18.03 24.35
N ALA A 483 2.82 -19.13 24.69
CA ALA A 483 2.10 -19.27 25.95
C ALA A 483 2.40 -20.63 26.59
N ASP A 484 3.04 -20.63 27.76
CA ASP A 484 3.35 -21.84 28.53
C ASP A 484 3.58 -21.55 30.03
N HIS A 485 3.93 -22.59 30.81
CA HIS A 485 4.16 -22.47 32.25
C HIS A 485 5.65 -22.38 32.63
N GLY A 486 6.57 -22.58 31.68
CA GLY A 486 7.98 -22.87 31.99
C GLY A 486 9.01 -22.33 31.00
N GLY A 487 8.61 -21.50 30.03
CA GLY A 487 9.51 -20.89 29.04
C GLY A 487 10.09 -21.84 27.98
N GLU A 488 9.63 -23.10 27.93
CA GLU A 488 10.08 -24.08 26.94
C GLU A 488 9.58 -23.69 25.54
N ALA A 489 8.33 -23.23 25.42
CA ALA A 489 7.76 -22.75 24.17
C ALA A 489 8.50 -21.51 23.66
N GLU A 490 8.84 -20.58 24.56
CA GLU A 490 9.66 -19.40 24.25
C GLU A 490 11.04 -19.81 23.72
N SER A 491 11.76 -20.66 24.45
CA SER A 491 13.08 -21.13 24.04
C SER A 491 13.06 -21.89 22.70
N LEU A 492 12.00 -22.68 22.44
CA LEU A 492 11.82 -23.36 21.16
C LEU A 492 11.51 -22.38 20.03
N ALA A 493 10.64 -21.40 20.26
CA ALA A 493 10.29 -20.40 19.26
C ALA A 493 11.49 -19.53 18.88
N GLU A 494 12.32 -19.13 19.85
CA GLU A 494 13.53 -18.35 19.59
C GLU A 494 14.58 -19.10 18.77
N ARG A 495 14.73 -20.42 19.01
CA ARG A 495 15.64 -21.27 18.22
C ARG A 495 15.05 -21.67 16.87
N GLY A 496 13.73 -21.80 16.79
CA GLY A 496 13.02 -22.29 15.62
C GLY A 496 12.72 -21.20 14.59
N PHE A 497 12.58 -19.95 15.02
CA PHE A 497 12.31 -18.82 14.13
C PHE A 497 13.56 -18.41 13.35
N SER A 498 13.41 -18.22 12.04
CA SER A 498 14.49 -17.74 11.17
C SER A 498 13.95 -16.73 10.15
N LEU A 499 14.77 -15.75 9.79
CA LEU A 499 14.51 -14.90 8.62
C LEU A 499 15.02 -15.59 7.35
N LEU A 500 14.25 -15.48 6.27
CA LEU A 500 14.57 -16.02 4.95
C LEU A 500 15.04 -14.89 4.01
N PRO A 501 15.90 -15.22 3.03
CA PRO A 501 16.52 -14.24 2.13
C PRO A 501 15.57 -13.60 1.10
#